data_AF-A0A1F3F3I9-F1
#
_entry.id   AF-A0A1F3F3I9-F1
#
_cell.length_a   1.000
_cell.length_b   1.000
_cell.length_c   1.000
_cell.angle_alpha   90.00
_cell.angle_beta   90.00
_cell.angle_gamma   90.00
#
_symmetry.space_group_name_H-M   'P 1'
#
loop_
_entity.id
_entity.type
_entity.pdbx_description
1 polymer ?
#
loop_
_entity_poly.entity_id
_entity_poly.type
_entity_poly.pdbx_seq_one_letter_code
_entity_poly.pdbx_strand_id
1 'polypeptide(L)'
;MKKIIFTFIVFCIFFQNVLAQSTNFRSQMNTIFGNVDLSQVPSGILFDYGLNLVDDSLYNGTLVADNILSPQVWKKLYGDLWSSKVSSAGTMPDIEVVNNTINTYATGDATLIPVLFYNYHRISATALSNNLMYIASNQLYDTPGRLQSPYIGQVAFGAAGMQSRFETPDGVVKFRFRQECYFTNSALGVSSIAIDAGDGLGYRAVQWENAFACNYATAGAKDVKVKFTFSDNSIRYSHFTITVDINIPLKSAQYHNTETLAINPTNVRAYNGQKATGEVTIIYNGSTTVLDKPLIVFEGYDTWKILTPDIPERNISWTDLLDEPFEMGYFPPSFQSALASRGYDIVFVDYHNGTDYIQRNAFKLIHNPIAQSFSCYRSLLSQNNAIKNI
;
A
#
# COMPACT_ATOMS: atom_id res chain seq x y z
N MET A 1 -34.78 35.36 -6.39
CA MET A 1 -34.23 34.25 -5.58
C MET A 1 -34.22 32.97 -6.40
N LYS A 2 -33.02 32.48 -6.74
CA LYS A 2 -32.63 31.06 -6.90
C LYS A 2 -31.18 31.07 -7.39
N LYS A 3 -30.25 30.84 -6.45
CA LYS A 3 -28.82 30.68 -6.75
C LYS A 3 -28.63 29.28 -7.33
N ILE A 4 -28.12 29.18 -8.55
CA ILE A 4 -27.70 27.92 -9.14
C ILE A 4 -26.22 27.75 -8.77
N ILE A 5 -25.94 26.79 -7.90
CA ILE A 5 -24.60 26.34 -7.56
C ILE A 5 -24.20 25.34 -8.65
N PHE A 6 -23.21 25.71 -9.46
CA PHE A 6 -22.57 24.81 -10.42
C PHE A 6 -21.41 24.11 -9.70
N THR A 7 -21.62 22.87 -9.28
CA THR A 7 -20.58 21.98 -8.79
C THR A 7 -20.05 21.18 -9.98
N PHE A 8 -18.78 21.38 -10.35
CA PHE A 8 -18.11 20.56 -11.35
C PHE A 8 -17.67 19.24 -10.70
N ILE A 9 -18.34 18.14 -11.06
CA ILE A 9 -17.89 16.77 -10.81
C ILE A 9 -17.48 16.22 -12.19
N VAL A 10 -16.18 16.04 -12.40
CA VAL A 10 -15.64 15.21 -13.48
C VAL A 10 -15.04 14.00 -12.80
N PHE A 11 -15.76 12.87 -12.82
CA PHE A 11 -15.22 11.58 -12.41
C PHE A 11 -15.50 10.53 -13.49
N CYS A 12 -14.41 9.92 -13.95
CA CYS A 12 -14.26 8.56 -14.44
C CYS A 12 -15.17 8.05 -15.56
N ILE A 13 -14.64 8.09 -16.79
CA ILE A 13 -14.70 6.93 -17.68
C ILE A 13 -13.30 6.73 -18.29
N PHE A 14 -12.92 5.46 -18.46
CA PHE A 14 -11.69 4.90 -19.05
C PHE A 14 -10.60 4.39 -18.10
N PHE A 15 -10.96 3.38 -17.31
CA PHE A 15 -10.06 2.26 -17.02
C PHE A 15 -9.94 1.37 -18.27
N GLN A 16 -8.92 1.58 -19.11
CA GLN A 16 -8.12 0.55 -19.83
C GLN A 16 -6.85 1.27 -20.35
N ASN A 17 -5.69 0.58 -20.32
CA ASN A 17 -4.34 1.04 -20.69
C ASN A 17 -3.47 1.65 -19.57
N VAL A 18 -3.17 0.87 -18.53
CA VAL A 18 -2.33 1.31 -17.39
C VAL A 18 -0.85 1.54 -17.76
N LEU A 19 -0.39 1.14 -18.94
CA LEU A 19 1.00 1.38 -19.40
C LEU A 19 1.14 2.52 -20.45
N ALA A 20 0.03 3.06 -20.98
CA ALA A 20 0.05 4.15 -21.97
C ALA A 20 -0.38 5.53 -21.39
N GLN A 21 -0.73 5.59 -20.10
CA GLN A 21 -1.31 6.79 -19.48
C GLN A 21 -0.26 7.86 -19.09
N SER A 22 0.99 7.49 -18.77
CA SER A 22 1.97 8.46 -18.27
C SER A 22 2.44 9.45 -19.34
N THR A 23 2.70 8.97 -20.56
CA THR A 23 3.09 9.82 -21.71
C THR A 23 1.93 10.67 -22.19
N ASN A 24 0.70 10.14 -22.18
CA ASN A 24 -0.50 10.90 -22.56
C ASN A 24 -0.78 12.04 -21.57
N PHE A 25 -0.77 11.75 -20.26
CA PHE A 25 -0.97 12.77 -19.23
C PHE A 25 0.07 13.89 -19.31
N ARG A 26 1.37 13.55 -19.32
CA ARG A 26 2.43 14.57 -19.35
C ARG A 26 2.36 15.43 -20.61
N SER A 27 2.05 14.83 -21.76
CA SER A 27 1.87 15.56 -23.02
C SER A 27 0.67 16.53 -22.97
N GLN A 28 -0.45 16.11 -22.37
CA GLN A 28 -1.62 16.97 -22.16
C GLN A 28 -1.29 18.15 -21.24
N MET A 29 -0.64 17.90 -20.11
CA MET A 29 -0.25 18.98 -19.18
C MET A 29 0.75 19.95 -19.83
N ASN A 30 1.72 19.45 -20.59
CA ASN A 30 2.62 20.29 -21.39
C ASN A 30 1.87 21.16 -22.40
N THR A 31 0.79 20.64 -22.99
CA THR A 31 -0.04 21.39 -23.93
C THR A 31 -0.85 22.48 -23.20
N ILE A 32 -1.48 22.15 -22.07
CA ILE A 32 -2.28 23.09 -21.28
C ILE A 32 -1.41 24.24 -20.77
N PHE A 33 -0.21 23.93 -20.25
CA PHE A 33 0.72 24.91 -19.65
C PHE A 33 1.73 25.48 -20.65
N GLY A 34 1.61 25.18 -21.94
CA GLY A 34 2.62 25.50 -22.96
C GLY A 34 2.93 27.00 -23.12
N ASN A 35 2.03 27.88 -22.67
CA ASN A 35 2.20 29.33 -22.69
C ASN A 35 2.36 29.96 -21.30
N VAL A 36 2.57 29.13 -20.28
CA VAL A 36 2.85 29.57 -18.91
C VAL A 36 4.36 29.52 -18.67
N ASP A 37 4.93 30.61 -18.17
CA ASP A 37 6.31 30.63 -17.71
C ASP A 37 6.43 29.93 -16.35
N LEU A 38 6.63 28.62 -16.42
CA LEU A 38 6.78 27.75 -15.25
C LEU A 38 8.07 28.03 -14.44
N SER A 39 9.01 28.80 -14.97
CA SER A 39 10.20 29.22 -14.21
C SER A 39 9.85 30.18 -13.06
N GLN A 40 8.68 30.82 -13.13
CA GLN A 40 8.17 31.71 -12.10
C GLN A 40 7.60 30.98 -10.87
N VAL A 41 7.50 29.64 -10.90
CA VAL A 41 7.06 28.84 -9.75
C VAL A 41 8.19 28.74 -8.72
N PRO A 42 8.08 29.40 -7.54
CA PRO A 42 9.25 29.57 -6.66
C PRO A 42 9.83 28.27 -6.10
N SER A 43 9.00 27.27 -5.81
CA SER A 43 9.47 25.95 -5.34
C SER A 43 9.92 25.02 -6.46
N GLY A 44 9.67 25.37 -7.73
CA GLY A 44 9.78 24.45 -8.87
C GLY A 44 8.83 23.25 -8.85
N ILE A 45 7.87 23.24 -7.92
CA ILE A 45 6.83 22.21 -7.77
C ILE A 45 5.48 22.91 -7.85
N LEU A 46 4.71 22.65 -8.92
CA LEU A 46 3.37 23.19 -9.14
C LEU A 46 2.35 22.06 -9.09
N PHE A 47 1.56 21.99 -8.02
CA PHE A 47 0.66 20.85 -7.80
C PHE A 47 -0.40 20.70 -8.89
N ASP A 48 -0.91 21.82 -9.43
CA ASP A 48 -1.90 21.81 -10.52
C ASP A 48 -1.38 21.24 -11.84
N TYR A 49 -0.07 21.02 -11.96
CA TYR A 49 0.58 20.45 -13.13
C TYR A 49 0.82 18.93 -13.02
N GLY A 50 0.86 18.40 -11.79
CA GLY A 50 1.13 16.98 -11.54
C GLY A 50 -0.11 16.11 -11.43
N LEU A 51 0.13 14.86 -11.04
CA LEU A 51 -0.90 13.91 -10.65
C LEU A 51 -1.45 14.31 -9.27
N ASN A 52 -2.76 14.14 -9.08
CA ASN A 52 -3.49 14.43 -7.84
C ASN A 52 -4.14 13.14 -7.33
N LEU A 53 -3.33 12.19 -6.87
CA LEU A 53 -3.78 10.88 -6.39
C LEU A 53 -4.33 10.94 -4.96
N VAL A 54 -3.93 11.94 -4.17
CA VAL A 54 -4.45 12.22 -2.83
C VAL A 54 -4.80 13.71 -2.69
N ASP A 55 -5.70 14.01 -1.76
CA ASP A 55 -5.99 15.40 -1.37
C ASP A 55 -4.87 15.93 -0.46
N ASP A 56 -3.89 16.59 -1.07
CA ASP A 56 -2.73 17.24 -0.43
C ASP A 56 -3.13 18.31 0.60
N SER A 57 -4.31 18.92 0.48
CA SER A 57 -4.77 19.96 1.41
C SER A 57 -4.93 19.45 2.85
N LEU A 58 -5.15 18.13 2.98
CA LEU A 58 -5.24 17.44 4.27
C LEU A 58 -3.87 17.27 4.95
N TYR A 59 -2.76 17.27 4.20
CA TYR A 59 -1.43 16.92 4.69
C TYR A 59 -0.53 18.14 4.86
N ASN A 60 -1.04 19.19 5.50
CA ASN A 60 -0.34 20.47 5.70
C ASN A 60 0.39 20.60 7.05
N GLY A 61 0.45 19.52 7.82
CA GLY A 61 1.04 19.50 9.15
C GLY A 61 0.10 19.87 10.30
N THR A 62 -1.20 19.75 10.10
CA THR A 62 -2.23 19.82 11.15
C THR A 62 -2.86 18.45 11.35
N LEU A 63 -3.50 18.20 12.50
CA LEU A 63 -4.21 16.94 12.74
C LEU A 63 -5.71 17.13 12.48
N VAL A 64 -6.27 16.32 11.60
CA VAL A 64 -7.72 16.19 11.37
C VAL A 64 -8.09 14.72 11.28
N ALA A 65 -9.36 14.37 11.45
CA ALA A 65 -9.77 12.96 11.43
C ALA A 65 -9.45 12.26 10.10
N ASP A 66 -9.47 13.01 8.99
CA ASP A 66 -9.40 12.45 7.64
C ASP A 66 -7.99 12.40 7.05
N ASN A 67 -6.95 12.80 7.79
CA ASN A 67 -5.57 12.87 7.28
C ASN A 67 -4.62 11.80 7.85
N ILE A 68 -5.17 10.62 8.18
CA ILE A 68 -4.40 9.46 8.66
C ILE A 68 -3.56 8.90 7.51
N LEU A 69 -2.24 8.86 7.68
CA LEU A 69 -1.33 8.36 6.67
C LEU A 69 -1.11 6.85 6.79
N SER A 70 -1.30 6.13 5.69
CA SER A 70 -0.75 4.78 5.50
C SER A 70 0.54 4.84 4.66
N PRO A 71 1.34 3.77 4.61
CA PRO A 71 2.48 3.70 3.70
C PRO A 71 2.11 4.03 2.24
N GLN A 72 0.94 3.56 1.78
CA GLN A 72 0.46 3.80 0.43
C GLN A 72 0.06 5.27 0.20
N VAL A 73 -0.63 5.88 1.16
CA VAL A 73 -1.01 7.30 1.07
C VAL A 73 0.24 8.19 1.10
N TRP A 74 1.20 7.88 1.96
CA TRP A 74 2.49 8.58 2.01
C TRP A 74 3.23 8.52 0.67
N LYS A 75 3.31 7.32 0.06
CA LYS A 75 3.94 7.12 -1.25
C LYS A 75 3.20 7.86 -2.37
N LYS A 76 1.86 7.89 -2.34
CA LYS A 76 1.05 8.67 -3.28
C LYS A 76 1.29 10.17 -3.14
N LEU A 77 1.28 10.70 -1.91
CA LEU A 77 1.58 12.11 -1.64
C LEU A 77 2.97 12.51 -2.15
N TYR A 78 3.98 11.67 -1.92
CA TYR A 78 5.31 11.87 -2.49
C TYR A 78 5.29 11.85 -4.03
N GLY A 79 4.57 10.89 -4.63
CA GLY A 79 4.40 10.77 -6.07
C GLY A 79 3.70 11.98 -6.72
N ASP A 80 2.66 12.51 -6.08
CA ASP A 80 1.94 13.70 -6.53
C ASP A 80 2.89 14.90 -6.60
N LEU A 81 3.63 15.17 -5.52
CA LEU A 81 4.65 16.21 -5.46
C LEU A 81 5.77 15.98 -6.51
N TRP A 82 6.26 14.76 -6.65
CA TRP A 82 7.33 14.44 -7.61
C TRP A 82 6.87 14.63 -9.06
N SER A 83 5.64 14.25 -9.38
CA SER A 83 5.06 14.44 -10.72
C SER A 83 4.77 15.92 -11.04
N SER A 84 4.58 16.74 -10.00
CA SER A 84 4.33 18.18 -10.03
C SER A 84 5.58 19.04 -10.28
N LYS A 85 6.76 18.43 -10.45
CA LYS A 85 8.00 19.15 -10.78
C LYS A 85 7.91 19.81 -12.15
N VAL A 86 8.13 21.12 -12.18
CA VAL A 86 8.10 21.97 -13.38
C VAL A 86 9.43 22.65 -13.69
N SER A 87 10.35 22.71 -12.73
CA SER A 87 11.69 23.28 -12.93
C SER A 87 12.75 22.57 -12.07
N SER A 88 14.02 22.89 -12.31
CA SER A 88 15.16 22.37 -11.53
C SER A 88 15.18 22.87 -10.08
N ALA A 89 14.38 23.87 -9.71
CA ALA A 89 14.23 24.29 -8.31
C ALA A 89 13.48 23.24 -7.47
N GLY A 90 12.63 22.41 -8.10
CA GLY A 90 11.85 21.37 -7.46
C GLY A 90 12.62 20.08 -7.21
N THR A 91 13.83 20.16 -6.64
CA THR A 91 14.68 18.99 -6.43
C THR A 91 14.03 18.00 -5.47
N MET A 92 13.79 16.79 -5.97
CA MET A 92 13.28 15.64 -5.20
C MET A 92 13.97 14.39 -5.71
N PRO A 93 14.44 13.48 -4.82
CA PRO A 93 14.95 12.18 -5.23
C PRO A 93 13.93 11.41 -6.08
N ASP A 94 14.43 10.59 -6.98
CA ASP A 94 13.55 9.70 -7.75
C ASP A 94 12.85 8.69 -6.85
N ILE A 95 11.64 8.30 -7.25
CA ILE A 95 10.79 7.40 -6.46
C ILE A 95 11.49 6.08 -6.16
N GLU A 96 12.31 5.58 -7.10
CA GLU A 96 13.13 4.39 -6.90
C GLU A 96 14.16 4.60 -5.78
N VAL A 97 14.86 5.74 -5.77
CA VAL A 97 15.82 6.09 -4.71
C VAL A 97 15.10 6.16 -3.36
N VAL A 98 13.96 6.84 -3.28
CA VAL A 98 13.16 6.94 -2.05
C VAL A 98 12.73 5.56 -1.54
N ASN A 99 12.20 4.71 -2.42
CA ASN A 99 11.78 3.36 -2.03
C ASN A 99 12.97 2.53 -1.56
N ASN A 100 14.11 2.59 -2.25
CA ASN A 100 15.32 1.86 -1.88
C ASN A 100 15.84 2.34 -0.51
N THR A 101 15.93 3.65 -0.29
CA THR A 101 16.33 4.22 1.00
C THR A 101 15.40 3.77 2.14
N ILE A 102 14.09 3.85 1.94
CA ILE A 102 13.11 3.36 2.93
C ILE A 102 13.33 1.87 3.20
N ASN A 103 13.45 1.05 2.15
CA ASN A 103 13.61 -0.40 2.30
C ASN A 103 14.91 -0.77 3.03
N THR A 104 16.02 -0.06 2.76
CA THR A 104 17.30 -0.25 3.47
C THR A 104 17.13 -0.07 4.97
N TYR A 105 16.39 0.96 5.38
CA TYR A 105 16.25 1.32 6.80
C TYR A 105 15.00 0.75 7.49
N ALA A 106 14.06 0.18 6.74
CA ALA A 106 12.89 -0.53 7.27
C ALA A 106 13.22 -1.96 7.73
N THR A 107 14.49 -2.24 8.02
CA THR A 107 14.97 -3.53 8.51
C THR A 107 15.23 -3.47 10.02
N GLY A 108 15.07 -4.61 10.69
CA GLY A 108 15.35 -4.76 12.13
C GLY A 108 14.12 -4.71 13.02
N ASP A 109 14.34 -4.37 14.29
CA ASP A 109 13.37 -4.52 15.40
C ASP A 109 12.53 -3.26 15.67
N ALA A 110 12.73 -2.20 14.88
CA ALA A 110 12.01 -0.95 14.99
C ALA A 110 11.36 -0.58 13.66
N THR A 111 10.10 -0.14 13.70
CA THR A 111 9.43 0.37 12.51
C THR A 111 10.00 1.72 12.12
N LEU A 112 10.36 1.83 10.84
CA LEU A 112 10.80 3.09 10.25
C LEU A 112 9.60 4.02 10.04
N ILE A 113 9.77 5.28 10.41
CA ILE A 113 8.85 6.37 10.08
C ILE A 113 9.56 7.32 9.10
N PRO A 114 9.41 7.15 7.77
CA PRO A 114 9.82 8.18 6.82
C PRO A 114 8.96 9.42 6.98
N VAL A 115 9.57 10.57 6.67
CA VAL A 115 8.95 11.88 6.80
C VAL A 115 9.16 12.64 5.50
N LEU A 116 8.11 13.26 4.98
CA LEU A 116 8.20 14.24 3.91
C LEU A 116 7.87 15.62 4.47
N PHE A 117 8.63 16.64 4.06
CA PHE A 117 8.33 18.04 4.30
C PHE A 117 8.69 18.87 3.06
N TYR A 118 7.70 19.18 2.23
CA TYR A 118 7.93 19.89 0.97
C TYR A 118 7.13 21.19 0.92
N ASN A 119 7.82 22.26 0.51
CA ASN A 119 7.19 23.48 0.03
C ASN A 119 6.84 23.30 -1.44
N TYR A 120 5.58 23.57 -1.79
CA TYR A 120 5.11 23.54 -3.18
C TYR A 120 4.22 24.75 -3.46
N HIS A 121 3.80 24.92 -4.70
CA HIS A 121 2.88 26.00 -5.06
C HIS A 121 1.63 25.47 -5.77
N ARG A 122 0.58 26.28 -5.68
CA ARG A 122 -0.66 26.13 -6.46
C ARG A 122 -0.99 27.41 -7.19
N ILE A 123 -1.73 27.29 -8.29
CA ILE A 123 -2.40 28.41 -8.90
C ILE A 123 -3.45 28.95 -7.92
N SER A 124 -3.42 30.25 -7.67
CA SER A 124 -4.45 30.92 -6.89
C SER A 124 -5.83 30.66 -7.50
N ALA A 125 -6.80 30.30 -6.67
CA ALA A 125 -8.20 30.19 -7.08
C ALA A 125 -8.75 31.50 -7.67
N THR A 126 -8.13 32.64 -7.35
CA THR A 126 -8.51 33.96 -7.88
C THR A 126 -7.62 34.43 -9.03
N ALA A 127 -6.69 33.60 -9.54
CA ALA A 127 -5.75 34.00 -10.58
C ALA A 127 -6.45 34.47 -11.87
N LEU A 128 -7.53 33.79 -12.26
CA LEU A 128 -8.32 34.16 -13.44
C LEU A 128 -9.17 35.41 -13.17
N SER A 129 -9.87 35.47 -12.04
CA SER A 129 -10.72 36.62 -11.69
C SER A 129 -9.92 37.91 -11.46
N ASN A 130 -8.66 37.79 -11.05
CA ASN A 130 -7.76 38.91 -10.82
C ASN A 130 -6.89 39.24 -12.04
N ASN A 131 -7.15 38.62 -13.20
CA ASN A 131 -6.41 38.84 -14.45
C ASN A 131 -4.89 38.63 -14.29
N LEU A 132 -4.50 37.61 -13.51
CA LEU A 132 -3.10 37.18 -13.40
C LEU A 132 -2.78 36.13 -14.47
N MET A 133 -3.79 35.35 -14.88
CA MET A 133 -3.73 34.36 -15.96
C MET A 133 -5.05 34.36 -16.72
N TYR A 134 -5.05 33.83 -17.95
CA TYR A 134 -6.26 33.67 -18.76
C TYR A 134 -6.23 32.36 -19.54
N ILE A 135 -7.39 31.90 -19.99
CA ILE A 135 -7.54 30.68 -20.79
C ILE A 135 -7.94 31.06 -22.21
N ALA A 136 -7.23 30.53 -23.20
CA ALA A 136 -7.58 30.63 -24.61
C ALA A 136 -7.25 29.31 -25.31
N SER A 137 -8.11 28.85 -26.22
CA SER A 137 -7.87 27.61 -26.99
C SER A 137 -7.49 26.39 -26.14
N ASN A 138 -8.13 26.22 -24.97
CA ASN A 138 -7.84 25.17 -23.97
C ASN A 138 -6.41 25.17 -23.39
N GLN A 139 -5.69 26.28 -23.51
CA GLN A 139 -4.39 26.50 -22.90
C GLN A 139 -4.47 27.63 -21.86
N LEU A 140 -3.63 27.54 -20.84
CA LEU A 140 -3.42 28.56 -19.84
C LEU A 140 -2.30 29.50 -20.31
N TYR A 141 -2.48 30.80 -20.05
CA TYR A 141 -1.53 31.84 -20.40
C TYR A 141 -1.27 32.75 -19.20
N ASP A 142 -0.03 33.23 -19.09
CA ASP A 142 0.29 34.34 -18.20
C ASP A 142 -0.27 35.66 -18.75
N THR A 143 -0.83 36.49 -17.87
CA THR A 143 -1.23 37.86 -18.26
C THR A 143 0.02 38.75 -18.32
N PRO A 144 0.35 39.37 -19.47
CA PRO A 144 1.51 40.24 -19.60
C PRO A 144 1.45 41.42 -18.62
N GLY A 145 2.58 41.72 -17.96
CA GLY A 145 2.69 42.87 -17.07
C GLY A 145 1.93 42.77 -15.75
N ARG A 146 1.46 41.57 -15.35
CA ARG A 146 0.85 41.35 -14.04
C ARG A 146 1.79 41.78 -12.91
N LEU A 147 1.24 42.43 -11.88
CA LEU A 147 2.00 42.93 -10.72
C LEU A 147 2.10 41.94 -9.57
N GLN A 148 1.35 40.84 -9.62
CA GLN A 148 1.27 39.83 -8.57
C GLN A 148 1.56 38.45 -9.13
N SER A 149 2.17 37.59 -8.32
CA SER A 149 2.35 36.18 -8.65
C SER A 149 1.00 35.45 -8.64
N PRO A 150 0.70 34.60 -9.63
CA PRO A 150 -0.47 33.73 -9.58
C PRO A 150 -0.27 32.53 -8.65
N TYR A 151 0.95 32.29 -8.17
CA TYR A 151 1.32 31.08 -7.43
C TYR A 151 1.28 31.33 -5.92
N ILE A 152 0.52 30.50 -5.20
CA ILE A 152 0.41 30.53 -3.74
C ILE A 152 1.23 29.40 -3.14
N GLY A 153 2.11 29.73 -2.19
CA GLY A 153 2.92 28.76 -1.47
C GLY A 153 2.09 27.89 -0.53
N GLN A 154 2.44 26.61 -0.48
CA GLN A 154 1.81 25.58 0.32
C GLN A 154 2.87 24.67 0.96
N VAL A 155 2.45 23.90 1.96
CA VAL A 155 3.29 22.93 2.65
C VAL A 155 2.63 21.56 2.61
N ALA A 156 3.42 20.55 2.26
CA ALA A 156 3.09 19.15 2.48
C ALA A 156 3.97 18.61 3.60
N PHE A 157 3.36 18.05 4.64
CA PHE A 157 4.03 17.39 5.75
C PHE A 157 3.34 16.08 6.05
N GLY A 158 4.11 14.98 6.08
CA GLY A 158 3.56 13.66 6.30
C GLY A 158 4.57 12.67 6.84
N ALA A 159 4.17 11.92 7.86
CA ALA A 159 4.92 10.84 8.46
C ALA A 159 4.01 9.60 8.59
N ALA A 160 4.52 8.44 8.21
CA ALA A 160 3.77 7.18 8.24
C ALA A 160 4.63 6.05 8.79
N GLY A 161 4.09 5.19 9.65
CA GLY A 161 4.76 3.94 10.02
C GLY A 161 4.79 2.98 8.84
N MET A 162 5.98 2.51 8.42
CA MET A 162 6.10 1.55 7.31
C MET A 162 5.59 0.16 7.65
N GLN A 163 5.38 -0.13 8.93
CA GLN A 163 4.69 -1.32 9.41
C GLN A 163 3.39 -0.92 10.11
N SER A 164 2.27 -1.46 9.65
CA SER A 164 0.93 -1.15 10.18
C SER A 164 0.44 -2.15 11.22
N ARG A 165 1.13 -3.29 11.41
CA ARG A 165 0.74 -4.32 12.36
C ARG A 165 1.94 -4.91 13.09
N PHE A 166 1.83 -5.02 14.40
CA PHE A 166 2.87 -5.54 15.30
C PHE A 166 2.30 -6.70 16.08
N GLU A 167 3.02 -7.81 16.05
CA GLU A 167 2.75 -8.96 16.89
C GLU A 167 3.85 -9.03 17.94
N THR A 168 3.50 -8.84 19.20
CA THR A 168 4.46 -8.71 20.30
C THR A 168 4.03 -9.54 21.51
N PRO A 169 4.92 -10.32 22.13
CA PRO A 169 4.58 -11.06 23.33
C PRO A 169 4.35 -10.15 24.54
N ASP A 170 5.06 -9.03 24.63
CA ASP A 170 5.13 -8.17 25.83
C ASP A 170 4.51 -6.77 25.63
N GLY A 171 3.91 -6.52 24.46
CA GLY A 171 3.31 -5.23 24.13
C GLY A 171 4.33 -4.18 23.67
N VAL A 172 5.62 -4.54 23.55
CA VAL A 172 6.67 -3.59 23.15
C VAL A 172 6.68 -3.41 21.64
N VAL A 173 6.62 -2.15 21.21
CA VAL A 173 6.81 -1.72 19.81
C VAL A 173 7.85 -0.61 19.78
N LYS A 174 8.74 -0.65 18.79
CA LYS A 174 9.81 0.35 18.63
C LYS A 174 9.60 1.17 17.36
N PHE A 175 9.70 2.48 17.46
CA PHE A 175 9.66 3.42 16.35
C PHE A 175 11.03 4.04 16.11
N ARG A 176 11.41 4.29 14.85
CA ARG A 176 12.69 4.93 14.52
C ARG A 176 12.52 5.95 13.40
N PHE A 177 13.15 7.11 13.60
CA PHE A 177 13.33 8.14 12.57
C PHE A 177 14.76 8.06 12.05
N ARG A 178 14.95 8.21 10.73
CA ARG A 178 16.27 8.21 10.08
C ARG A 178 16.42 9.51 9.30
N GLN A 179 17.56 10.17 9.41
CA GLN A 179 17.81 11.40 8.65
C GLN A 179 17.76 11.16 7.14
N GLU A 180 18.20 9.99 6.67
CA GLU A 180 18.16 9.63 5.25
C GLU A 180 16.72 9.38 4.76
N CYS A 181 15.78 9.15 5.66
CA CYS A 181 14.35 9.01 5.36
C CYS A 181 13.55 10.28 5.68
N TYR A 182 14.23 11.42 5.83
CA TYR A 182 13.63 12.75 5.91
C TYR A 182 13.80 13.46 4.56
N PHE A 183 12.74 13.43 3.76
CA PHE A 183 12.73 13.95 2.39
C PHE A 183 12.16 15.37 2.40
N THR A 184 12.96 16.35 1.99
CA THR A 184 12.56 17.76 2.06
C THR A 184 13.22 18.62 0.98
N ASN A 185 12.56 19.72 0.61
CA ASN A 185 13.17 20.86 -0.10
C ASN A 185 13.16 22.14 0.78
N SER A 186 12.81 22.01 2.06
CA SER A 186 12.77 23.11 3.01
C SER A 186 14.16 23.38 3.57
N ALA A 187 14.53 24.66 3.68
CA ALA A 187 15.75 25.07 4.36
C ALA A 187 15.62 25.06 5.89
N LEU A 188 14.42 24.78 6.42
CA LEU A 188 14.19 24.73 7.86
C LEU A 188 14.82 23.46 8.46
N GLY A 189 15.69 23.66 9.45
CA GLY A 189 16.25 22.57 10.24
C GLY A 189 15.22 22.01 11.21
N VAL A 190 15.32 20.71 11.53
CA VAL A 190 14.50 20.08 12.57
C VAL A 190 15.15 20.32 13.94
N SER A 191 14.49 21.09 14.80
CA SER A 191 14.96 21.40 16.16
C SER A 191 14.59 20.32 17.17
N SER A 192 13.41 19.71 17.04
CA SER A 192 13.02 18.58 17.90
C SER A 192 11.93 17.72 17.26
N ILE A 193 11.89 16.45 17.68
CA ILE A 193 10.87 15.47 17.31
C ILE A 193 10.23 14.94 18.59
N ALA A 194 8.91 14.78 18.57
CA ALA A 194 8.18 14.07 19.60
C ALA A 194 7.14 13.11 19.00
N ILE A 195 6.86 12.03 19.71
CA ILE A 195 5.86 11.03 19.35
C ILE A 195 4.87 10.84 20.51
N ASP A 196 3.58 10.86 20.19
CA ASP A 196 2.53 10.28 21.02
C ASP A 196 2.19 8.93 20.40
N ALA A 197 2.53 7.84 21.10
CA ALA A 197 2.36 6.49 20.60
C ALA A 197 0.91 5.99 20.72
N GLY A 198 0.00 6.76 21.35
CA GLY A 198 -1.34 6.25 21.67
C GLY A 198 -1.33 5.21 22.79
N ASP A 199 -0.28 5.21 23.63
CA ASP A 199 -0.14 4.38 24.83
C ASP A 199 -0.62 5.07 26.12
N GLY A 200 -1.21 6.28 25.99
CA GLY A 200 -1.74 7.06 27.11
C GLY A 200 -0.72 7.97 27.79
N LEU A 201 0.53 8.02 27.32
CA LEU A 201 1.60 8.86 27.91
C LEU A 201 1.77 10.21 27.21
N GLY A 202 1.07 10.45 26.10
CA GLY A 202 1.17 11.67 25.30
C GLY A 202 2.51 11.82 24.58
N TYR A 203 2.80 13.05 24.14
CA TYR A 203 4.01 13.36 23.39
C TYR A 203 5.29 13.22 24.23
N ARG A 204 6.20 12.37 23.77
CA ARG A 204 7.53 12.17 24.34
C ARG A 204 8.60 12.49 23.30
N ALA A 205 9.69 13.10 23.73
CA ALA A 205 10.80 13.46 22.85
C ALA A 205 11.48 12.21 22.29
N VAL A 206 11.85 12.27 21.01
CA VAL A 206 12.60 11.21 20.32
C VAL A 206 13.79 11.82 19.58
N GLN A 207 14.78 11.00 19.30
CA GLN A 207 16.00 11.41 18.60
C GLN A 207 16.07 10.70 17.25
N TRP A 208 16.80 11.31 16.31
CA TRP A 208 17.21 10.63 15.08
C TRP A 208 18.00 9.35 15.41
N GLU A 209 17.91 8.37 14.51
CA GLU A 209 18.65 7.10 14.51
C GLU A 209 18.29 6.11 15.63
N ASN A 210 17.86 6.60 16.78
CA ASN A 210 17.57 5.79 17.96
C ASN A 210 16.16 5.18 17.88
N ALA A 211 16.07 3.90 18.22
CA ALA A 211 14.78 3.24 18.40
C ALA A 211 14.12 3.73 19.70
N PHE A 212 12.92 4.27 19.56
CA PHE A 212 12.04 4.66 20.66
C PHE A 212 11.08 3.52 20.98
N ALA A 213 11.27 2.89 22.14
CA ALA A 213 10.39 1.82 22.61
C ALA A 213 9.16 2.41 23.33
N CYS A 214 7.99 1.89 22.98
CA CYS A 214 6.73 2.10 23.69
C CYS A 214 6.17 0.75 24.13
N ASN A 215 5.34 0.76 25.18
CA ASN A 215 4.72 -0.45 25.71
C ASN A 215 3.20 -0.25 25.73
N TYR A 216 2.48 -1.11 25.00
CA TYR A 216 1.04 -1.11 24.98
C TYR A 216 0.50 -2.13 25.99
N ALA A 217 -0.36 -1.68 26.90
CA ALA A 217 -1.05 -2.56 27.84
C ALA A 217 -2.18 -3.37 27.20
N THR A 218 -2.68 -2.95 26.03
CA THR A 218 -3.83 -3.57 25.35
C THR A 218 -3.57 -3.74 23.86
N ALA A 219 -4.06 -4.84 23.30
CA ALA A 219 -4.10 -5.06 21.86
C ALA A 219 -5.08 -4.10 21.16
N GLY A 220 -5.05 -4.09 19.82
CA GLY A 220 -5.94 -3.31 18.96
C GLY A 220 -5.27 -2.14 18.24
N ALA A 221 -6.10 -1.32 17.59
CA ALA A 221 -5.65 -0.15 16.85
C ALA A 221 -5.13 0.95 17.79
N LYS A 222 -4.03 1.59 17.41
CA LYS A 222 -3.38 2.71 18.11
C LYS A 222 -3.18 3.85 17.13
N ASP A 223 -3.57 5.04 17.55
CA ASP A 223 -3.37 6.28 16.80
C ASP A 223 -2.04 6.92 17.23
N VAL A 224 -1.06 6.88 16.34
CA VAL A 224 0.29 7.37 16.58
C VAL A 224 0.43 8.74 15.94
N LYS A 225 0.77 9.75 16.75
CA LYS A 225 0.95 11.13 16.33
C LYS A 225 2.40 11.54 16.45
N VAL A 226 2.92 12.23 15.45
CA VAL A 226 4.24 12.83 15.47
C VAL A 226 4.14 14.35 15.48
N LYS A 227 5.12 14.99 16.11
CA LYS A 227 5.26 16.44 16.19
C LYS A 227 6.70 16.81 15.88
N PHE A 228 6.88 17.65 14.87
CA PHE A 228 8.17 18.22 14.49
C PHE A 228 8.17 19.71 14.79
N THR A 229 9.20 20.18 15.47
CA THR A 229 9.47 21.62 15.69
C THR A 229 10.66 22.01 14.83
N PHE A 230 10.51 23.07 14.04
CA PHE A 230 11.53 23.54 13.11
C PHE A 230 12.31 24.73 13.67
N SER A 231 13.41 25.09 12.99
CA SER A 231 14.32 26.18 13.37
C SER A 231 13.68 27.57 13.46
N ASP A 232 12.52 27.76 12.82
CA ASP A 232 11.72 28.99 12.91
C ASP A 232 10.65 28.92 14.02
N ASN A 233 10.67 27.88 14.86
CA ASN A 233 9.67 27.53 15.87
C ASN A 233 8.31 27.12 15.31
N SER A 234 8.17 26.99 13.98
CA SER A 234 6.96 26.40 13.42
C SER A 234 6.84 24.93 13.83
N ILE A 235 5.60 24.48 14.00
CA ILE A 235 5.30 23.10 14.37
C ILE A 235 4.48 22.46 13.25
N ARG A 236 4.80 21.19 12.94
CA ARG A 236 4.00 20.35 12.05
C ARG A 236 3.67 19.03 12.74
N TYR A 237 2.47 18.56 12.50
CA TYR A 237 1.91 17.33 13.04
C TYR A 237 1.54 16.38 11.92
N SER A 238 1.64 15.09 12.20
CA SER A 238 1.15 14.04 11.32
C SER A 238 0.71 12.85 12.17
N HIS A 239 -0.18 12.02 11.65
CA HIS A 239 -0.61 10.82 12.35
C HIS A 239 -0.85 9.63 11.42
N PHE A 240 -0.74 8.45 12.00
CA PHE A 240 -0.95 7.18 11.33
C PHE A 240 -1.46 6.15 12.33
N THR A 241 -2.08 5.09 11.85
CA THR A 241 -2.60 4.01 12.70
C THR A 241 -1.70 2.79 12.61
N ILE A 242 -1.48 2.15 13.76
CA ILE A 242 -0.92 0.80 13.83
C ILE A 242 -1.90 -0.13 14.53
N THR A 243 -1.77 -1.43 14.32
CA THR A 243 -2.47 -2.47 15.09
C THR A 243 -1.45 -3.24 15.91
N VAL A 244 -1.70 -3.38 17.21
CA VAL A 244 -0.84 -4.13 18.12
C VAL A 244 -1.58 -5.37 18.58
N ASP A 245 -1.01 -6.53 18.34
CA ASP A 245 -1.50 -7.80 18.90
C ASP A 245 -0.53 -8.25 20.00
N ILE A 246 -1.08 -8.54 21.18
CA ILE A 246 -0.32 -8.91 22.37
C ILE A 246 -0.62 -10.37 22.73
N ASN A 247 0.40 -11.12 23.11
CA ASN A 247 0.25 -12.52 23.57
C ASN A 247 -0.42 -13.43 22.53
N ILE A 248 -0.04 -13.34 21.25
CA ILE A 248 -0.52 -14.31 20.26
C ILE A 248 -0.02 -15.71 20.65
N PRO A 249 -0.90 -16.66 20.99
CA PRO A 249 -0.47 -18.03 21.31
C PRO A 249 0.08 -18.67 20.04
N LEU A 250 1.37 -18.95 20.01
CA LEU A 250 1.99 -19.70 18.92
C LEU A 250 1.76 -21.20 19.18
N LYS A 251 1.17 -21.91 18.20
CA LYS A 251 1.14 -23.38 18.20
C LYS A 251 2.55 -23.91 17.94
N SER A 252 2.90 -25.09 18.48
CA SER A 252 4.13 -25.80 18.08
C SER A 252 4.03 -26.13 16.58
N ALA A 253 4.78 -25.38 15.77
CA ALA A 253 4.62 -25.31 14.33
C ALA A 253 5.10 -26.59 13.61
N GLN A 254 4.19 -27.46 13.17
CA GLN A 254 4.50 -28.51 12.18
C GLN A 254 3.27 -28.83 11.31
N TYR A 255 3.45 -28.80 9.99
CA TYR A 255 2.51 -29.41 9.04
C TYR A 255 2.76 -30.91 9.04
N HIS A 256 1.75 -31.72 9.34
CA HIS A 256 1.92 -33.18 9.47
C HIS A 256 1.22 -33.98 8.40
N ASN A 257 0.20 -33.42 7.74
CA ASN A 257 -0.62 -34.13 6.77
C ASN A 257 -0.82 -33.30 5.51
N THR A 258 -0.78 -33.97 4.36
CA THR A 258 -1.08 -33.38 3.05
C THR A 258 -2.09 -34.26 2.32
N GLU A 259 -3.08 -33.65 1.70
CA GLU A 259 -4.11 -34.32 0.90
C GLU A 259 -4.22 -33.63 -0.46
N THR A 260 -4.03 -34.37 -1.56
CA THR A 260 -4.20 -33.84 -2.91
C THR A 260 -5.44 -34.41 -3.55
N LEU A 261 -6.29 -33.51 -4.07
CA LEU A 261 -7.56 -33.82 -4.70
C LEU A 261 -7.53 -33.35 -6.16
N ALA A 262 -7.77 -34.28 -7.08
CA ALA A 262 -7.94 -33.95 -8.49
C ALA A 262 -9.23 -33.13 -8.72
N ILE A 263 -9.15 -32.15 -9.60
CA ILE A 263 -10.29 -31.26 -9.88
C ILE A 263 -11.10 -31.85 -11.01
N ASN A 264 -12.30 -32.32 -10.69
CA ASN A 264 -13.20 -32.96 -11.65
C ASN A 264 -13.64 -31.97 -12.75
N PRO A 265 -13.22 -32.12 -14.01
CA PRO A 265 -13.49 -31.15 -15.07
C PRO A 265 -14.97 -31.13 -15.50
N THR A 266 -15.78 -32.09 -15.08
CA THR A 266 -17.22 -32.16 -15.38
C THR A 266 -17.97 -30.93 -14.88
N ASN A 267 -17.59 -30.38 -13.72
CA ASN A 267 -18.27 -29.24 -13.08
C ASN A 267 -17.70 -27.86 -13.45
N VAL A 268 -16.63 -27.79 -14.25
CA VAL A 268 -15.99 -26.50 -14.58
C VAL A 268 -16.62 -25.88 -15.84
N ARG A 269 -16.92 -24.58 -15.81
CA ARG A 269 -17.39 -23.84 -16.99
C ARG A 269 -16.28 -23.78 -18.04
N ALA A 270 -16.62 -24.10 -19.29
CA ALA A 270 -15.68 -24.00 -20.40
C ALA A 270 -15.45 -22.54 -20.82
N TYR A 271 -14.22 -22.22 -21.23
CA TYR A 271 -13.85 -20.99 -21.94
C TYR A 271 -13.24 -21.36 -23.28
N ASN A 272 -13.84 -20.87 -24.37
CA ASN A 272 -13.51 -21.28 -25.75
C ASN A 272 -13.59 -22.79 -25.97
N GLY A 273 -14.64 -23.44 -25.45
CA GLY A 273 -14.89 -24.87 -25.64
C GLY A 273 -14.00 -25.82 -24.83
N GLN A 274 -13.05 -25.28 -24.06
CA GLN A 274 -12.11 -26.05 -23.24
C GLN A 274 -12.27 -25.73 -21.76
N LYS A 275 -11.98 -26.70 -20.91
CA LYS A 275 -12.11 -26.59 -19.45
C LYS A 275 -10.74 -26.62 -18.80
N ALA A 276 -10.57 -25.88 -17.71
CA ALA A 276 -9.36 -25.97 -16.90
C ALA A 276 -9.31 -27.31 -16.15
N THR A 277 -8.10 -27.85 -15.99
CA THR A 277 -7.78 -28.99 -15.14
C THR A 277 -6.69 -28.59 -14.14
N GLY A 278 -6.60 -29.30 -13.03
CA GLY A 278 -5.58 -29.07 -12.02
C GLY A 278 -5.86 -29.86 -10.75
N GLU A 279 -5.19 -29.47 -9.68
CA GLU A 279 -5.25 -30.15 -8.39
C GLU A 279 -5.48 -29.13 -7.26
N VAL A 280 -6.08 -29.60 -6.17
CA VAL A 280 -6.11 -28.88 -4.90
C VAL A 280 -5.31 -29.68 -3.89
N THR A 281 -4.28 -29.08 -3.31
CA THR A 281 -3.52 -29.67 -2.22
C THR A 281 -3.88 -28.97 -0.92
N ILE A 282 -4.35 -29.74 0.06
CA ILE A 282 -4.61 -29.28 1.43
C ILE A 282 -3.44 -29.72 2.30
N ILE A 283 -2.84 -28.77 3.01
CA ILE A 283 -1.72 -29.00 3.93
C ILE A 283 -2.22 -28.61 5.32
N TYR A 284 -2.41 -29.62 6.17
CA TYR A 284 -2.99 -29.45 7.49
C TYR A 284 -1.94 -29.15 8.55
N ASN A 285 -2.27 -28.21 9.40
CA ASN A 285 -1.54 -27.80 10.58
C ASN A 285 -1.90 -28.70 11.76
N GLY A 286 -0.94 -29.50 12.25
CA GLY A 286 -1.24 -30.53 13.25
C GLY A 286 -1.68 -31.86 12.63
N SER A 287 -2.10 -32.79 13.49
CA SER A 287 -2.38 -34.19 13.11
C SER A 287 -3.80 -34.44 12.61
N THR A 288 -4.68 -33.44 12.62
CA THR A 288 -6.07 -33.59 12.17
C THR A 288 -6.19 -33.31 10.68
N THR A 289 -7.14 -33.97 10.00
CA THR A 289 -7.53 -33.68 8.60
C THR A 289 -8.80 -32.83 8.51
N VAL A 290 -9.03 -31.99 9.53
CA VAL A 290 -10.15 -31.05 9.59
C VAL A 290 -9.61 -29.67 9.29
N LEU A 291 -10.16 -29.00 8.28
CA LEU A 291 -9.78 -27.63 7.92
C LEU A 291 -10.09 -26.66 9.06
N ASP A 292 -9.04 -26.05 9.62
CA ASP A 292 -9.06 -24.98 10.60
C ASP A 292 -8.30 -23.76 10.04
N LYS A 293 -8.95 -22.59 10.08
CA LYS A 293 -8.37 -21.30 9.63
C LYS A 293 -7.64 -21.38 8.26
N PRO A 294 -8.33 -21.75 7.16
CA PRO A 294 -7.67 -22.00 5.88
C PRO A 294 -7.13 -20.72 5.23
N LEU A 295 -5.86 -20.75 4.82
CA LEU A 295 -5.27 -19.85 3.84
C LEU A 295 -5.39 -20.50 2.46
N ILE A 296 -6.19 -19.91 1.57
CA ILE A 296 -6.37 -20.42 0.22
C ILE A 296 -5.46 -19.66 -0.73
N VAL A 297 -4.53 -20.37 -1.37
CA VAL A 297 -3.55 -19.85 -2.32
C VAL A 297 -3.89 -20.38 -3.71
N PHE A 298 -4.04 -19.46 -4.66
CA PHE A 298 -4.25 -19.79 -6.06
C PHE A 298 -3.00 -19.44 -6.82
N GLU A 299 -2.54 -20.35 -7.66
CA GLU A 299 -1.63 -19.97 -8.74
C GLU A 299 -2.33 -18.94 -9.65
N GLY A 300 -1.65 -17.83 -9.89
CA GLY A 300 -2.17 -16.76 -10.75
C GLY A 300 -1.90 -17.06 -12.21
N TYR A 301 -0.74 -16.61 -12.68
CA TYR A 301 -0.23 -16.82 -14.04
C TYR A 301 1.19 -17.32 -13.93
N ASP A 302 1.40 -18.62 -14.20
CA ASP A 302 2.71 -19.24 -14.07
C ASP A 302 3.42 -19.29 -15.43
N THR A 303 4.26 -18.28 -15.71
CA THR A 303 5.00 -18.14 -16.98
C THR A 303 6.20 -19.06 -17.13
N TRP A 304 6.47 -19.89 -16.12
CA TRP A 304 7.51 -20.91 -16.07
C TRP A 304 7.78 -21.58 -17.45
N LYS A 305 6.75 -22.18 -18.08
CA LYS A 305 6.87 -22.90 -19.37
C LYS A 305 7.41 -22.03 -20.52
N ILE A 306 7.29 -20.71 -20.40
CA ILE A 306 7.72 -19.72 -21.40
C ILE A 306 9.13 -19.21 -21.08
N LEU A 307 9.44 -19.02 -19.79
CA LEU A 307 10.69 -18.37 -19.35
C LEU A 307 11.87 -19.33 -19.20
N THR A 308 11.61 -20.63 -19.05
CA THR A 308 12.63 -21.66 -18.83
C THR A 308 12.37 -22.88 -19.74
N PRO A 309 12.46 -22.69 -21.07
CA PRO A 309 12.10 -23.71 -22.06
C PRO A 309 12.99 -24.95 -22.03
N ASP A 310 14.16 -24.88 -21.38
CA ASP A 310 15.12 -25.98 -21.29
C ASP A 310 14.74 -27.03 -20.24
N ILE A 311 13.76 -26.76 -19.37
CA ILE A 311 13.34 -27.68 -18.30
C ILE A 311 11.80 -27.88 -18.26
N PRO A 312 11.05 -27.93 -19.38
CA PRO A 312 9.61 -27.60 -19.52
C PRO A 312 8.59 -28.36 -18.63
N GLU A 313 9.04 -29.31 -17.81
CA GLU A 313 8.27 -30.11 -16.85
C GLU A 313 8.19 -29.56 -15.41
N ARG A 314 9.05 -28.61 -14.98
CA ARG A 314 9.07 -28.08 -13.60
C ARG A 314 8.00 -26.99 -13.32
N ASN A 315 6.77 -27.39 -13.00
CA ASN A 315 5.72 -26.47 -12.51
C ASN A 315 6.08 -25.89 -11.12
N ILE A 316 5.74 -24.61 -10.84
CA ILE A 316 5.73 -24.13 -9.45
C ILE A 316 4.61 -24.86 -8.73
N SER A 317 4.84 -25.31 -7.49
CA SER A 317 3.84 -26.06 -6.72
C SER A 317 3.78 -25.62 -5.27
N TRP A 318 2.91 -26.25 -4.48
CA TRP A 318 2.81 -25.99 -3.05
C TRP A 318 4.10 -26.29 -2.29
N THR A 319 4.98 -27.18 -2.79
CA THR A 319 6.28 -27.42 -2.15
C THR A 319 7.17 -26.19 -2.31
N ASP A 320 7.15 -25.50 -3.45
CA ASP A 320 7.89 -24.24 -3.64
C ASP A 320 7.36 -23.08 -2.76
N LEU A 321 6.10 -23.15 -2.32
CA LEU A 321 5.53 -22.23 -1.31
C LEU A 321 6.09 -22.50 0.10
N LEU A 322 6.46 -23.76 0.41
CA LEU A 322 6.84 -24.20 1.75
C LEU A 322 8.32 -24.59 1.92
N ASP A 323 9.06 -24.78 0.82
CA ASP A 323 10.46 -25.16 0.82
C ASP A 323 11.35 -23.95 1.14
N GLU A 324 12.13 -24.10 2.22
CA GLU A 324 13.10 -23.13 2.73
C GLU A 324 14.48 -23.28 2.06
N PRO A 325 14.61 -23.01 0.76
CA PRO A 325 15.77 -22.23 0.35
C PRO A 325 15.41 -21.06 -0.59
N PHE A 326 15.85 -19.89 -0.15
CA PHE A 326 15.80 -18.56 -0.76
C PHE A 326 16.48 -18.44 -2.15
N GLU A 327 16.64 -19.50 -2.93
CA GLU A 327 17.37 -19.44 -4.21
C GLU A 327 16.60 -18.67 -5.30
N MET A 328 15.27 -18.51 -5.17
CA MET A 328 14.44 -17.77 -6.16
C MET A 328 13.59 -16.61 -5.60
N GLY A 329 13.65 -16.32 -4.29
CA GLY A 329 13.10 -15.08 -3.73
C GLY A 329 11.57 -14.89 -3.71
N TYR A 330 10.77 -15.96 -3.80
CA TYR A 330 9.30 -15.83 -3.86
C TYR A 330 8.63 -15.51 -2.51
N PHE A 331 9.17 -15.98 -1.38
CA PHE A 331 8.62 -15.76 -0.03
C PHE A 331 9.71 -15.40 0.98
N PRO A 332 9.40 -14.60 2.02
CA PRO A 332 10.37 -14.22 3.04
C PRO A 332 10.82 -15.44 3.88
N PRO A 333 12.05 -15.42 4.44
CA PRO A 333 12.48 -16.44 5.41
C PRO A 333 11.46 -16.61 6.53
N SER A 334 11.26 -17.83 7.03
CA SER A 334 10.30 -18.20 8.08
C SER A 334 8.81 -18.09 7.72
N PHE A 335 8.44 -17.89 6.45
CA PHE A 335 7.03 -17.79 6.05
C PHE A 335 6.22 -19.04 6.42
N GLN A 336 6.77 -20.23 6.17
CA GLN A 336 6.14 -21.50 6.54
C GLN A 336 5.91 -21.62 8.05
N SER A 337 6.94 -21.37 8.87
CA SER A 337 6.86 -21.47 10.33
C SER A 337 5.97 -20.38 10.92
N ALA A 338 5.88 -19.20 10.29
CA ALA A 338 4.96 -18.14 10.64
C ALA A 338 3.49 -18.55 10.41
N LEU A 339 3.18 -19.17 9.27
CA LEU A 339 1.83 -19.69 9.01
C LEU A 339 1.49 -20.85 9.96
N ALA A 340 2.43 -21.78 10.13
CA ALA A 340 2.25 -22.96 10.97
C ALA A 340 2.04 -22.59 12.45
N SER A 341 2.86 -21.71 13.01
CA SER A 341 2.71 -21.25 14.40
C SER A 341 1.40 -20.49 14.64
N ARG A 342 0.81 -19.88 13.60
CA ARG A 342 -0.49 -19.17 13.67
C ARG A 342 -1.69 -20.08 13.41
N GLY A 343 -1.46 -21.38 13.21
CA GLY A 343 -2.50 -22.39 13.06
C GLY A 343 -3.23 -22.36 11.72
N TYR A 344 -2.61 -21.84 10.66
CA TYR A 344 -3.22 -21.88 9.32
C TYR A 344 -3.06 -23.25 8.70
N ASP A 345 -4.14 -23.81 8.18
CA ASP A 345 -4.10 -24.80 7.11
C ASP A 345 -3.92 -24.11 5.76
N ILE A 346 -3.23 -24.75 4.82
CA ILE A 346 -3.02 -24.19 3.48
C ILE A 346 -3.82 -25.00 2.47
N VAL A 347 -4.61 -24.31 1.65
CA VAL A 347 -5.29 -24.89 0.49
C VAL A 347 -4.67 -24.29 -0.75
N PHE A 348 -3.82 -25.06 -1.43
CA PHE A 348 -3.11 -24.63 -2.63
C PHE A 348 -3.80 -25.16 -3.87
N VAL A 349 -4.07 -24.29 -4.84
CA VAL A 349 -4.76 -24.65 -6.09
C VAL A 349 -3.80 -24.51 -7.26
N ASP A 350 -3.38 -25.66 -7.78
CA ASP A 350 -2.42 -25.80 -8.88
C ASP A 350 -3.15 -26.05 -10.21
N TYR A 351 -2.77 -25.34 -11.28
CA TYR A 351 -3.28 -25.56 -12.63
C TYR A 351 -2.27 -26.34 -13.49
N HIS A 352 -2.69 -27.47 -14.07
CA HIS A 352 -1.86 -28.21 -15.05
C HIS A 352 -1.38 -27.32 -16.23
N ASN A 353 -2.13 -26.26 -16.53
CA ASN A 353 -1.76 -25.22 -17.48
C ASN A 353 -1.84 -23.82 -16.84
N GLY A 354 -0.84 -23.47 -16.04
CA GLY A 354 -0.71 -22.14 -15.41
C GLY A 354 -0.58 -20.95 -16.37
N THR A 355 -0.27 -21.19 -17.66
CA THR A 355 -0.23 -20.15 -18.73
C THR A 355 -1.51 -20.05 -19.55
N ASP A 356 -2.57 -20.79 -19.21
CA ASP A 356 -3.84 -20.73 -19.95
C ASP A 356 -4.53 -19.36 -19.78
N TYR A 357 -5.59 -19.12 -20.57
CA TYR A 357 -6.44 -17.95 -20.43
C TYR A 357 -6.89 -17.78 -18.98
N ILE A 358 -6.63 -16.61 -18.39
CA ILE A 358 -7.01 -16.30 -17.01
C ILE A 358 -8.51 -16.52 -16.75
N GLN A 359 -9.35 -16.34 -17.77
CA GLN A 359 -10.79 -16.64 -17.71
C GLN A 359 -11.07 -18.13 -17.55
N ARG A 360 -10.31 -18.99 -18.24
CA ARG A 360 -10.44 -20.45 -18.13
C ARG A 360 -9.98 -20.93 -16.74
N ASN A 361 -8.86 -20.40 -16.26
CA ASN A 361 -8.36 -20.68 -14.92
C ASN A 361 -9.32 -20.15 -13.85
N ALA A 362 -9.87 -18.94 -14.00
CA ALA A 362 -10.84 -18.38 -13.06
C ALA A 362 -12.16 -19.18 -13.00
N PHE A 363 -12.65 -19.73 -14.12
CA PHE A 363 -13.87 -20.55 -14.12
C PHE A 363 -13.76 -21.85 -13.32
N LYS A 364 -12.55 -22.34 -13.07
CA LYS A 364 -12.27 -23.43 -12.13
C LYS A 364 -12.73 -23.09 -10.71
N LEU A 365 -12.55 -21.84 -10.29
CA LEU A 365 -12.79 -21.36 -8.92
C LEU A 365 -14.27 -21.26 -8.57
N ILE A 366 -15.09 -20.96 -9.57
CA ILE A 366 -16.51 -20.65 -9.36
C ILE A 366 -17.34 -21.95 -9.19
N HIS A 367 -16.84 -23.12 -9.63
CA HIS A 367 -17.65 -24.33 -9.73
C HIS A 367 -16.99 -25.67 -9.27
N ASN A 368 -15.87 -25.67 -8.53
CA ASN A 368 -15.27 -26.91 -7.99
C ASN A 368 -14.79 -26.77 -6.52
N PRO A 369 -14.51 -27.89 -5.82
CA PRO A 369 -15.27 -28.48 -4.72
C PRO A 369 -14.87 -27.94 -3.33
N ILE A 370 -14.39 -26.70 -3.20
CA ILE A 370 -14.19 -26.12 -1.85
C ILE A 370 -15.51 -26.17 -1.06
N ALA A 371 -16.66 -26.00 -1.74
CA ALA A 371 -18.00 -26.15 -1.17
C ALA A 371 -18.43 -27.61 -0.86
N GLN A 372 -17.86 -28.63 -1.52
CA GLN A 372 -18.17 -30.04 -1.23
C GLN A 372 -17.33 -30.58 -0.06
N SER A 373 -16.11 -30.09 0.15
CA SER A 373 -15.37 -30.35 1.39
C SER A 373 -16.09 -29.74 2.60
N PHE A 374 -16.71 -28.57 2.44
CA PHE A 374 -17.59 -27.96 3.44
C PHE A 374 -18.94 -28.69 3.63
N SER A 375 -19.40 -29.53 2.70
CA SER A 375 -20.64 -30.30 2.91
C SER A 375 -20.44 -31.47 3.88
N CYS A 376 -19.22 -32.01 3.96
CA CYS A 376 -18.81 -32.95 5.02
C CYS A 376 -18.84 -32.27 6.41
N TYR A 377 -18.57 -30.97 6.48
CA TYR A 377 -18.68 -30.16 7.70
C TYR A 377 -20.15 -29.98 8.18
N ARG A 378 -21.12 -29.86 7.24
CA ARG A 378 -22.55 -29.83 7.60
C ARG A 378 -23.07 -31.17 8.11
N SER A 379 -22.57 -32.30 7.60
CA SER A 379 -23.01 -33.62 8.08
C SER A 379 -22.50 -33.92 9.49
N LEU A 380 -21.26 -33.54 9.82
CA LEU A 380 -20.68 -33.66 11.16
C LEU A 380 -21.38 -32.78 12.22
N LEU A 381 -21.78 -31.55 11.86
CA LEU A 381 -22.59 -30.71 12.75
C LEU A 381 -24.03 -31.23 12.94
N SER A 382 -24.58 -31.93 11.95
CA SER A 382 -25.90 -32.58 12.08
C SER A 382 -25.85 -33.84 12.95
N GLN A 383 -24.72 -34.54 13.01
CA GLN A 383 -24.53 -35.72 13.88
C GLN A 383 -24.28 -35.33 15.35
N ASN A 384 -23.66 -34.18 15.63
CA ASN A 384 -23.46 -33.71 17.01
C ASN A 384 -24.71 -33.10 17.69
N ASN A 385 -25.77 -32.79 16.93
CA ASN A 385 -27.07 -32.39 17.51
C ASN A 385 -27.97 -33.58 17.91
N ALA A 386 -27.52 -34.83 17.68
CA ALA A 386 -28.25 -36.03 18.10
C ALA A 386 -27.88 -36.54 19.52
N ILE A 387 -26.97 -35.86 20.24
CA ILE A 387 -26.57 -36.20 21.63
C ILE A 387 -27.02 -35.10 22.62
N LYS A 388 -28.24 -34.60 22.42
CA LYS A 388 -28.98 -33.81 23.43
C LYS A 388 -30.43 -34.27 23.47
N ASN A 389 -30.64 -35.53 23.83
CA ASN A 389 -31.89 -36.07 24.37
C ASN A 389 -31.65 -37.52 24.84
N ILE A 390 -30.89 -37.69 25.92
CA ILE A 390 -31.11 -38.69 26.98
C ILE A 390 -30.75 -38.02 28.30
#